data_AF-A0A4U9DF93-F1
#
_entry.id   AF-A0A4U9DF93-F1
#
_cell.length_a   1.000
_cell.length_b   1.000
_cell.length_c   1.000
_cell.angle_alpha   90.00
_cell.angle_beta   90.00
_cell.angle_gamma   90.00
#
_symmetry.space_group_name_H-M   'P 1'
#
loop_
_entity.id
_entity.type
_entity.pdbx_description
1 polymer ?
#
loop_
_entity_poly.entity_id
_entity_poly.type
_entity_poly.pdbx_seq_one_letter_code
_entity_poly.pdbx_strand_id
1 'polypeptide(L)' 'MPKYGADGAVIDIGLTTVKVRNWDNTITTVPTWSLVSDSFKNWSGMSASGGRPN' A
#
# COMPACT_ATOMS: atom_id res chain seq x y z
N MET A 1 5.92 -3.01 -0.58
CA MET A 1 6.11 -3.10 -2.05
C MET A 1 7.39 -2.38 -2.44
N PRO A 2 8.57 -2.95 -2.14
CA PRO A 2 9.84 -2.21 -2.26
C PRO A 2 10.13 -1.74 -3.69
N LYS A 3 9.68 -2.49 -4.71
CA LYS A 3 9.83 -2.14 -6.13
C LYS A 3 9.16 -0.83 -6.55
N TYR A 4 8.09 -0.41 -5.86
CA TYR A 4 7.37 0.84 -6.16
C TYR A 4 7.51 1.89 -5.06
N GLY A 5 8.26 1.62 -3.98
CA GLY A 5 8.33 2.52 -2.82
C GLY A 5 6.97 2.82 -2.20
N ALA A 6 6.02 1.89 -2.28
CA ALA A 6 4.71 2.03 -1.67
C ALA A 6 4.73 1.35 -0.30
N ASP A 7 4.77 2.18 0.75
CA ASP A 7 4.72 1.76 2.15
C ASP A 7 3.88 2.76 2.96
N GLY A 8 2.59 2.45 3.08
CA GLY A 8 1.63 3.34 3.70
C GLY A 8 0.19 2.90 3.48
N ALA A 9 -0.73 3.86 3.53
CA ALA A 9 -2.16 3.60 3.44
C ALA A 9 -2.67 3.78 2.01
N VAL A 10 -3.53 2.85 1.56
CA VAL A 10 -4.27 3.02 0.31
C VAL A 10 -5.29 4.14 0.49
N ILE A 11 -5.27 5.13 -0.39
CA ILE A 11 -6.16 6.30 -0.33
C ILE A 11 -7.15 6.38 -1.50
N ASP A 12 -6.88 5.67 -2.60
CA ASP A 12 -7.73 5.68 -3.80
C ASP A 12 -7.50 4.41 -4.62
N ILE A 13 -8.57 3.88 -5.23
CA ILE A 13 -8.55 2.68 -6.07
C ILE A 13 -9.32 3.00 -7.35
N GLY A 14 -8.60 3.10 -8.46
CA GLY A 14 -9.15 3.18 -9.81
C GLY A 14 -9.14 1.82 -10.52
N LEU A 15 -9.66 1.80 -11.74
CA LEU A 15 -9.71 0.58 -12.56
C LEU A 15 -8.32 0.02 -12.89
N THR A 16 -7.36 0.91 -13.16
CA THR A 16 -6.01 0.56 -13.63
C THR A 16 -4.91 0.95 -12.65
N THR A 17 -5.22 1.74 -11.62
CA THR A 17 -4.25 2.31 -10.70
C THR A 17 -4.76 2.30 -9.27
N VAL A 18 -3.83 2.21 -8.32
CA VAL A 18 -4.07 2.36 -6.89
C VAL A 18 -3.13 3.43 -6.36
N LYS A 19 -3.65 4.35 -5.55
CA LYS A 19 -2.82 5.38 -4.91
C LYS A 19 -2.57 5.00 -3.46
N VAL A 20 -1.30 5.09 -3.07
CA VAL A 20 -0.83 4.85 -1.72
C VAL A 20 -0.22 6.15 -1.20
N ARG A 21 -0.66 6.59 -0.02
CA ARG A 21 0.01 7.64 0.73
C ARG A 21 1.04 6.99 1.64
N ASN A 22 2.31 7.25 1.36
CA ASN A 22 3.42 6.79 2.17
C ASN A 22 3.47 7.53 3.52
N TRP A 23 4.23 6.97 4.48
CA TRP A 23 4.40 7.61 5.79
C TRP A 23 5.14 8.95 5.74
N ASP A 24 5.95 9.18 4.71
CA ASP A 24 6.58 10.48 4.41
C ASP A 24 5.62 11.48 3.72
N ASN A 25 4.32 11.14 3.64
CA ASN A 25 3.24 11.87 2.98
C ASN A 25 3.33 11.99 1.45
N THR A 26 4.29 11.34 0.80
CA THR A 26 4.32 11.26 -0.66
C THR A 26 3.21 10.32 -1.18
N ILE A 27 2.78 10.53 -2.43
CA ILE A 27 1.78 9.70 -3.09
C ILE A 27 2.45 8.84 -4.16
N THR A 28 2.43 7.52 -3.96
CA THR A 28 2.86 6.55 -4.95
C THR A 28 1.66 6.02 -5.73
N THR A 29 1.79 5.94 -7.05
CA THR A 29 0.79 5.31 -7.91
C THR A 29 1.28 3.94 -8.34
N VAL A 30 0.46 2.92 -8.09
CA VAL A 30 0.77 1.51 -8.35
C VAL A 30 -0.20 0.97 -9.39
N PRO A 31 0.26 0.33 -10.47
CA PRO A 31 -0.64 -0.25 -11.45
C PRO A 31 -1.32 -1.50 -10.87
N THR A 32 -2.62 -1.68 -11.14
CA THR A 32 -3.42 -2.78 -10.56
C THR A 32 -2.87 -4.17 -10.89
N TRP A 33 -2.28 -4.36 -12.07
CA TRP A 33 -1.68 -5.66 -12.47
C TRP A 33 -0.59 -6.14 -11.50
N SER A 34 0.17 -5.20 -10.90
CA SER A 34 1.25 -5.54 -9.96
C SER A 34 0.71 -6.10 -8.64
N LEU A 35 -0.53 -5.74 -8.26
CA LEU A 35 -1.19 -6.29 -7.07
C LEU A 35 -1.67 -7.72 -7.27
N VAL A 36 -1.86 -8.15 -8.51
CA VAL A 36 -2.31 -9.52 -8.83
C VAL A 36 -1.13 -10.44 -9.12
N SER A 37 -0.04 -9.88 -9.64
CA SER A 37 1.10 -10.64 -10.13
C SER A 37 2.21 -10.82 -9.09
N ASP A 38 2.39 -9.85 -8.18
CA ASP A 38 3.46 -9.86 -7.18
C ASP A 38 2.91 -10.11 -5.78
N SER A 39 3.68 -10.81 -4.95
CA SER A 39 3.36 -10.98 -3.52
C SER A 39 3.54 -9.66 -2.75
N PHE A 40 2.59 -9.32 -1.89
CA PHE A 40 2.64 -8.11 -1.05
C PHE A 40 2.31 -8.41 0.41
N LYS A 41 2.79 -7.53 1.31
CA LYS A 41 2.47 -7.57 2.74
C LYS A 41 1.32 -6.60 3.03
N ASN A 42 0.23 -7.10 3.60
CA ASN A 42 -0.90 -6.29 4.05
C ASN A 42 -0.83 -6.10 5.57
N TRP A 43 -0.58 -4.87 6.01
CA TRP A 43 -0.47 -4.51 7.42
C TRP A 43 -1.76 -3.93 8.01
N SER A 44 -2.87 -3.92 7.24
CA SER A 44 -4.17 -3.44 7.69
C SER A 44 -4.65 -4.21 8.92
N GLY A 45 -4.49 -5.55 8.93
CA GLY A 45 -4.85 -6.39 10.07
C GLY A 45 -4.09 -6.04 11.35
N MET A 46 -2.78 -5.74 11.24
CA MET A 46 -1.95 -5.32 12.39
C MET A 46 -2.34 -3.94 12.93
N SER A 47 -2.82 -3.05 12.05
CA SER A 47 -3.31 -1.72 12.44
C SER A 47 -4.66 -1.82 13.16
N ALA A 48 -5.55 -2.69 12.69
CA ALA A 48 -6.87 -2.90 13.27
C ALA A 48 -6.82 -3.66 14.61
N SER A 49 -5.84 -4.54 14.79
CA SER A 49 -5.69 -5.35 16.02
C SER A 49 -4.89 -4.67 17.14
N GLY A 50 -4.48 -3.40 16.96
CA GLY A 50 -3.66 -2.67 17.94
C GLY A 50 -2.22 -3.19 18.06
N GLY A 51 -1.79 -4.03 17.12
CA GLY A 51 -0.53 -4.79 17.21
C GLY A 51 0.69 -4.12 16.58
N ARG A 52 0.61 -2.87 16.10
CA ARG A 52 1.82 -2.16 15.64
C ARG A 52 2.64 -1.70 16.86
N PRO A 53 3.87 -2.24 17.10
CA PRO A 53 4.77 -1.60 18.05
C PRO A 53 5.17 -0.25 17.45
N ASN A 54 5.19 0.76 18.33
CA ASN A 54 5.78 2.07 18.06
C ASN A 54 7.19 1.97 17.48
#